data_AF-A0A349H3X3-F1
#
_entry.id   AF-A0A349H3X3-F1
#
_cell.length_a   1.000
_cell.length_b   1.000
_cell.length_c   1.000
_cell.angle_alpha   90.00
_cell.angle_beta   90.00
_cell.angle_gamma   90.00
#
_symmetry.space_group_name_H-M   'P 1'
#
loop_
_entity.id
_entity.type
_entity.pdbx_description
1 polymer ?
#
loop_
_entity_poly.entity_id
_entity_poly.type
_entity_poly.pdbx_seq_one_letter_code
_entity_poly.pdbx_strand_id
1 'polypeptide(L)'
;MDRSIEKALSARAVELGRAGEPAGLPELLDLLGKPSGEVRRLAVSAIGKLAGLVDARDAVPALHARLLDPHPQVRQYAIKTLSAYGADASSALDDLEDIAVNPIEKEYNRRDAAKAIEVIREAVRIAEEQAVHLCQRCGTQVATDEFARSQRAFQRVYCDNCFDEKFVERRNFDIKVELNKTIRAKDGTLVQSRGERRIAEWLSANGVAYRYDERFRIIDGYAIRPDFYLPEFDVYIEYWGMDTADYKIGMLKKQTLYQSTGKKLVSIFFQEFERIEEVLDRKLRTCSAWGGQVAS
;
A
#
# COMPACT_ATOMS: atom_id res chain seq x y z
N MET A 1 9.08 -2.31 46.55
CA MET A 1 7.68 -2.59 46.91
C MET A 1 7.69 -3.38 48.21
N ASP A 2 6.76 -3.13 49.12
CA ASP A 2 6.59 -3.97 50.31
C ASP A 2 6.20 -5.40 49.89
N ARG A 3 6.84 -6.42 50.48
CA ARG A 3 6.57 -7.84 50.18
C ARG A 3 5.11 -8.22 50.42
N SER A 4 4.44 -7.56 51.36
CA SER A 4 3.01 -7.77 51.61
C SER A 4 2.15 -7.30 50.43
N ILE A 5 2.44 -6.11 49.90
CA ILE A 5 1.76 -5.53 48.73
C ILE A 5 2.01 -6.38 47.49
N GLU A 6 3.25 -6.81 47.26
CA GLU A 6 3.59 -7.69 46.14
C GLU A 6 2.79 -8.99 46.18
N LYS A 7 2.71 -9.63 47.35
CA LYS A 7 1.95 -10.87 47.55
C LYS A 7 0.46 -10.67 47.26
N ALA A 8 -0.11 -9.54 47.70
CA ALA A 8 -1.51 -9.20 47.44
C ALA A 8 -1.79 -8.99 45.94
N LEU A 9 -0.95 -8.22 45.25
CA LEU A 9 -1.10 -7.97 43.80
C LEU A 9 -0.91 -9.24 42.97
N SER A 10 0.06 -10.08 43.34
CA SER A 10 0.26 -11.39 42.71
C SER A 10 -0.94 -12.31 42.90
N ALA A 11 -1.50 -12.36 44.12
CA ALA A 11 -2.72 -13.13 44.39
C ALA A 11 -3.91 -12.61 43.56
N ARG A 12 -4.04 -11.29 43.43
CA ARG A 12 -5.09 -10.66 42.64
C ARG A 12 -4.99 -10.98 41.15
N ALA A 13 -3.79 -10.94 40.56
CA ALA A 13 -3.57 -11.37 39.18
C ALA A 13 -4.01 -12.83 38.95
N VAL A 14 -3.69 -13.72 39.89
CA VAL A 14 -4.09 -15.13 39.83
C VAL A 14 -5.60 -15.31 39.94
N GLU A 15 -6.25 -14.56 40.84
CA GLU A 15 -7.70 -14.56 41.02
C GLU A 15 -8.42 -14.15 39.73
N LEU A 16 -8.05 -13.01 39.15
CA LEU A 16 -8.60 -12.50 37.90
C LEU A 16 -8.44 -13.51 36.75
N GLY A 17 -7.24 -14.09 36.61
CA GLY A 17 -7.00 -15.10 35.59
C GLY A 17 -7.71 -16.44 35.84
N ARG A 18 -8.14 -16.75 37.07
CA ARG A 18 -8.95 -17.93 37.37
C ARG A 18 -10.43 -17.68 37.13
N ALA A 19 -10.90 -16.46 37.37
CA ALA A 19 -12.26 -16.06 37.06
C ALA A 19 -12.51 -16.16 35.55
N GLY A 20 -11.53 -15.79 34.72
CA GLY A 20 -11.67 -15.93 33.26
C GLY A 20 -12.64 -14.91 32.64
N GLU A 21 -13.00 -13.87 33.40
CA GLU A 21 -14.00 -12.88 33.00
C GLU A 21 -13.36 -11.73 32.20
N PRO A 22 -13.89 -11.36 31.02
CA PRO A 22 -13.38 -10.26 30.21
C PRO A 22 -13.29 -8.93 30.97
N ALA A 23 -14.20 -8.70 31.92
CA ALA A 23 -14.25 -7.50 32.75
C ALA A 23 -12.99 -7.32 33.63
N GLY A 24 -12.20 -8.37 33.85
CA GLY A 24 -10.93 -8.30 34.58
C GLY A 24 -9.76 -7.70 33.78
N LEU A 25 -9.90 -7.54 32.46
CA LEU A 25 -8.79 -7.10 31.60
C LEU A 25 -8.21 -5.73 32.01
N PRO A 26 -9.00 -4.66 32.26
CA PRO A 26 -8.43 -3.36 32.61
C PRO A 26 -7.54 -3.39 33.87
N GLU A 27 -7.93 -4.18 34.88
CA GLU A 27 -7.14 -4.36 36.10
C GLU A 27 -5.85 -5.15 35.82
N LEU A 28 -5.94 -6.21 35.00
CA LEU A 28 -4.74 -6.95 34.57
C LEU A 28 -3.76 -6.08 33.78
N LEU A 29 -4.25 -5.16 32.95
CA LEU A 29 -3.43 -4.19 32.22
C LEU A 29 -2.71 -3.22 33.17
N ASP A 30 -3.37 -2.74 34.22
CA ASP A 30 -2.71 -1.93 35.28
C ASP A 30 -1.61 -2.73 36.00
N LEU A 31 -1.84 -4.03 36.25
CA LEU A 31 -0.85 -4.89 36.90
C LEU A 31 0.43 -5.07 36.08
N LEU A 32 0.36 -4.93 34.75
CA LEU A 32 1.55 -4.93 33.88
C LEU A 32 2.47 -3.73 34.13
N GLY A 33 1.97 -2.63 34.71
CA GLY A 33 2.76 -1.44 35.05
C GLY A 33 3.46 -1.52 36.41
N LYS A 34 3.22 -2.56 37.21
CA LYS A 34 3.76 -2.63 38.58
C LYS A 34 5.25 -2.98 38.59
N PRO A 35 6.01 -2.49 39.59
CA PRO A 35 7.46 -2.66 39.62
C PRO A 35 7.93 -4.11 39.82
N SER A 36 7.13 -4.99 40.46
CA SER A 36 7.51 -6.39 40.63
C SER A 36 7.39 -7.17 39.31
N GLY A 37 8.48 -7.82 38.90
CA GLY A 37 8.48 -8.72 37.74
C GLY A 37 7.55 -9.93 37.92
N GLU A 38 7.35 -10.39 39.16
CA GLU A 38 6.44 -11.51 39.45
C GLU A 38 4.97 -11.11 39.23
N VAL A 39 4.58 -9.91 39.70
CA VAL A 39 3.24 -9.36 39.47
C VAL A 39 2.99 -9.21 37.96
N ARG A 40 3.94 -8.63 37.23
CA ARG A 40 3.82 -8.50 35.76
C ARG A 40 3.71 -9.85 35.07
N ARG A 41 4.53 -10.83 35.45
CA ARG A 41 4.50 -12.19 34.88
C ARG A 41 3.15 -12.85 35.09
N LEU A 42 2.59 -12.75 36.30
CA LEU A 42 1.27 -13.31 36.62
C LEU A 42 0.15 -12.59 35.88
N ALA A 43 0.23 -11.26 35.73
CA ALA A 43 -0.71 -10.49 34.94
C ALA A 43 -0.69 -10.91 33.46
N VAL A 44 0.49 -11.04 32.83
CA VAL A 44 0.62 -11.55 31.45
C VAL A 44 0.03 -12.95 31.32
N SER A 45 0.30 -13.83 32.29
CA SER A 45 -0.26 -15.18 32.32
C SER A 45 -1.79 -15.18 32.43
N ALA A 46 -2.36 -14.26 33.20
CA ALA A 46 -3.80 -14.12 33.36
C ALA A 46 -4.46 -13.59 32.07
N ILE A 47 -3.86 -12.57 31.43
CA ILE A 47 -4.32 -12.05 30.13
C ILE A 47 -4.32 -13.14 29.06
N GLY A 48 -3.33 -14.05 29.09
CA GLY A 48 -3.29 -15.18 28.15
C GLY A 48 -4.43 -16.18 28.32
N LYS A 49 -5.00 -16.31 29.52
CA LYS A 49 -6.20 -17.13 29.73
C LYS A 49 -7.48 -16.47 29.21
N LEU A 50 -7.44 -15.16 29.01
CA LEU A 50 -8.54 -14.39 28.41
C LEU A 50 -8.43 -14.31 26.89
N ALA A 51 -7.39 -14.88 26.27
CA ALA A 51 -7.26 -14.90 24.81
C ALA A 51 -8.51 -15.51 24.17
N GLY A 52 -9.08 -14.81 23.18
CA GLY A 52 -10.35 -15.17 22.54
C GLY A 52 -11.63 -14.77 23.29
N LEU A 53 -11.52 -14.28 24.53
CA LEU A 53 -12.64 -13.75 25.32
C LEU A 53 -12.66 -12.21 25.38
N VAL A 54 -11.52 -11.58 25.09
CA VAL A 54 -11.35 -10.12 25.10
C VAL A 54 -10.92 -9.62 23.72
N ASP A 55 -11.18 -8.34 23.44
CA ASP A 55 -10.71 -7.70 22.21
C ASP A 55 -9.18 -7.65 22.20
N ALA A 56 -8.58 -8.24 21.16
CA ALA A 56 -7.14 -8.26 20.98
C ALA A 56 -6.56 -6.85 20.85
N ARG A 57 -7.33 -5.87 20.37
CA ARG A 57 -6.92 -4.47 20.24
C ARG A 57 -6.54 -3.83 21.57
N ASP A 58 -7.13 -4.30 22.67
CA ASP A 58 -6.85 -3.80 24.01
C ASP A 58 -5.66 -4.52 24.66
N ALA A 59 -5.54 -5.83 24.43
CA ALA A 59 -4.54 -6.67 25.09
C ALA A 59 -3.19 -6.71 24.37
N VAL A 60 -3.19 -6.86 23.04
CA VAL A 60 -1.97 -7.11 22.24
C VAL A 60 -0.94 -5.99 22.38
N PRO A 61 -1.27 -4.68 22.31
CA PRO A 61 -0.27 -3.62 22.46
C PRO A 61 0.45 -3.65 23.81
N ALA A 62 -0.28 -3.97 24.88
CA ALA A 62 0.30 -4.05 26.22
C ALA A 62 1.20 -5.30 26.39
N LEU A 63 0.82 -6.42 25.78
CA LEU A 63 1.63 -7.65 25.75
C LEU A 63 2.89 -7.48 24.91
N HIS A 64 2.77 -6.81 23.77
CA HIS A 64 3.89 -6.47 22.89
C HIS A 64 4.95 -5.67 23.65
N ALA A 65 4.53 -4.66 24.41
CA ALA A 65 5.43 -3.88 25.28
C ALA A 65 6.09 -4.70 26.42
N ARG A 66 5.68 -5.95 26.67
CA ARG A 66 6.33 -6.86 27.63
C ARG A 66 7.38 -7.77 26.98
N LEU A 67 7.52 -7.77 25.66
CA LEU A 67 8.68 -8.39 24.98
C LEU A 67 10.01 -7.73 25.36
N LEU A 68 9.98 -6.48 25.80
CA LEU A 68 11.15 -5.72 26.27
C LEU A 68 11.28 -5.68 27.81
N ASP A 69 10.52 -6.50 28.53
CA ASP A 69 10.55 -6.48 29.99
C ASP A 69 11.95 -6.81 30.55
N PRO A 70 12.45 -6.12 31.59
CA PRO A 70 13.75 -6.43 32.18
C PRO A 70 13.83 -7.86 32.74
N HIS A 71 12.70 -8.43 33.17
CA HIS A 71 12.64 -9.77 33.74
C HIS A 71 12.43 -10.84 32.66
N PRO A 72 13.38 -11.77 32.43
CA PRO A 72 13.29 -12.73 31.32
C PRO A 72 12.05 -13.63 31.35
N GLN A 73 11.55 -13.97 32.53
CA GLN A 73 10.31 -14.75 32.63
C GLN A 73 9.06 -13.95 32.22
N VAL A 74 9.04 -12.62 32.36
CA VAL A 74 7.92 -11.81 31.87
C VAL A 74 7.90 -11.85 30.33
N ARG A 75 9.08 -11.69 29.70
CA ARG A 75 9.24 -11.85 28.25
C ARG A 75 8.75 -13.22 27.78
N GLN A 76 9.10 -14.29 28.48
CA GLN A 76 8.63 -15.64 28.16
C GLN A 76 7.11 -15.74 28.08
N TYR A 77 6.44 -15.22 29.11
CA TYR A 77 4.98 -15.25 29.18
C TYR A 77 4.37 -14.35 28.12
N ALA A 78 4.99 -13.20 27.81
CA ALA A 78 4.51 -12.31 26.76
C ALA A 78 4.55 -13.00 25.39
N ILE A 79 5.66 -13.69 25.06
CA ILE A 79 5.81 -14.47 23.83
C ILE A 79 4.71 -15.53 23.72
N LYS A 80 4.53 -16.35 24.77
CA LYS A 80 3.51 -17.40 24.79
C LYS A 80 2.10 -16.85 24.66
N THR A 81 1.82 -15.76 25.37
CA THR A 81 0.51 -15.12 25.34
C THR A 81 0.25 -14.51 23.96
N LEU A 82 1.19 -13.79 23.35
CA LEU A 82 1.04 -13.26 21.98
C LEU A 82 0.78 -14.39 20.97
N SER A 83 1.47 -15.54 21.11
CA SER A 83 1.17 -16.73 20.30
C SER A 83 -0.28 -17.22 20.42
N ALA A 84 -0.91 -17.07 21.60
CA ALA A 84 -2.31 -17.45 21.81
C ALA A 84 -3.32 -16.46 21.18
N TYR A 85 -2.91 -15.22 20.90
CA TYR A 85 -3.70 -14.24 20.16
C TYR A 85 -3.62 -14.43 18.63
N GLY A 86 -2.78 -15.35 18.13
CA GLY A 86 -2.74 -15.72 16.72
C GLY A 86 -2.51 -14.54 15.78
N ALA A 87 -3.36 -14.41 14.76
CA ALA A 87 -3.22 -13.39 13.71
C ALA A 87 -3.26 -11.94 14.24
N ASP A 88 -3.99 -11.70 15.34
CA ASP A 88 -4.08 -10.38 15.96
C ASP A 88 -2.73 -9.91 16.54
N ALA A 89 -1.81 -10.84 16.84
CA ALA A 89 -0.46 -10.55 17.31
C ALA A 89 0.57 -10.38 16.17
N SER A 90 0.14 -10.26 14.91
CA SER A 90 1.02 -10.08 13.75
C SER A 90 2.00 -8.90 13.88
N SER A 91 1.59 -7.82 14.56
CA SER A 91 2.44 -6.66 14.83
C SER A 91 3.69 -6.96 15.68
N ALA A 92 3.73 -8.09 16.38
CA ALA A 92 4.86 -8.50 17.22
C ALA A 92 5.89 -9.38 16.48
N LEU A 93 5.66 -9.73 15.21
CA LEU A 93 6.52 -10.68 14.48
C LEU A 93 7.98 -10.23 14.42
N ASP A 94 8.25 -8.96 14.09
CA ASP A 94 9.63 -8.44 13.98
C ASP A 94 10.38 -8.54 15.31
N ASP A 95 9.76 -8.14 16.43
CA ASP A 95 10.37 -8.25 17.75
C ASP A 95 10.56 -9.70 18.20
N LEU A 96 9.65 -10.60 17.82
CA LEU A 96 9.80 -12.04 18.08
C LEU A 96 10.97 -12.63 17.28
N GLU A 97 11.17 -12.20 16.03
CA GLU A 97 12.31 -12.59 15.20
C GLU A 97 13.64 -12.14 15.83
N ASP A 98 13.70 -10.88 16.28
CA ASP A 98 14.85 -10.35 17.00
C ASP A 98 15.15 -11.16 18.28
N ILE A 99 14.12 -11.50 19.07
CA ILE A 99 14.25 -12.34 20.26
C ILE A 99 14.77 -13.74 19.91
N ALA A 100 14.28 -14.36 18.83
CA ALA A 100 14.64 -15.72 18.44
C ALA A 100 16.13 -15.85 18.08
N VAL A 101 16.73 -14.82 17.49
CA VAL A 101 18.13 -14.83 17.06
C VAL A 101 19.10 -14.21 18.07
N ASN A 102 18.61 -13.46 19.07
CA ASN A 102 19.46 -12.73 20.02
C ASN A 102 20.28 -13.69 20.92
N PRO A 103 21.63 -13.70 20.84
CA PRO A 103 22.46 -14.61 21.63
C PRO A 103 22.51 -14.31 23.14
N ILE A 104 22.12 -13.11 23.55
CA ILE A 104 22.11 -12.68 24.96
C ILE A 104 20.81 -13.13 25.65
N GLU A 105 19.74 -13.32 24.87
CA GLU A 105 18.45 -13.75 25.37
C GLU A 105 18.49 -15.17 25.93
N LYS A 106 17.63 -15.46 26.92
CA LYS A 106 17.52 -16.79 27.51
C LYS A 106 17.05 -17.80 26.47
N GLU A 107 17.69 -18.96 26.47
CA GLU A 107 17.40 -20.04 25.51
C GLU A 107 15.91 -20.39 25.40
N TYR A 108 15.20 -20.46 26.53
CA TYR A 108 13.77 -20.73 26.52
C TYR A 108 12.95 -19.64 25.83
N ASN A 109 13.35 -18.37 25.91
CA ASN A 109 12.67 -17.27 25.22
C ASN A 109 12.92 -17.34 23.72
N ARG A 110 14.15 -17.63 23.30
CA ARG A 110 14.50 -17.79 21.87
C ARG A 110 13.67 -18.91 21.22
N ARG A 111 13.65 -20.07 21.88
CA ARG A 111 12.88 -21.24 21.41
C ARG A 111 11.37 -20.97 21.41
N ASP A 112 10.84 -20.35 22.46
CA ASP A 112 9.41 -20.05 22.54
C ASP A 112 9.02 -18.97 21.51
N ALA A 113 9.90 -18.01 21.19
CA ALA A 113 9.69 -17.01 20.14
C ALA A 113 9.69 -17.62 18.73
N ALA A 114 10.64 -18.50 18.42
CA ALA A 114 10.65 -19.23 17.15
C ALA A 114 9.32 -19.97 16.89
N LYS A 115 8.79 -20.64 17.93
CA LYS A 115 7.49 -21.31 17.84
C LYS A 115 6.32 -20.33 17.69
N ALA A 116 6.35 -19.22 18.42
CA ALA A 116 5.32 -18.19 18.33
C ALA A 116 5.24 -17.59 16.92
N ILE A 117 6.39 -17.35 16.27
CA ILE A 117 6.47 -16.86 14.89
C ILE A 117 5.77 -17.83 13.92
N GLU A 118 6.05 -19.13 14.02
CA GLU A 118 5.41 -20.15 13.19
C GLU A 118 3.88 -20.14 13.35
N VAL A 119 3.40 -20.11 14.60
CA VAL A 119 1.97 -20.10 14.93
C VAL A 119 1.28 -18.83 14.43
N ILE A 120 1.88 -17.66 14.67
CA ILE A 120 1.29 -16.37 14.29
C ILE A 120 1.25 -16.25 12.77
N ARG A 121 2.34 -16.57 12.06
CA ARG A 121 2.36 -16.53 10.58
C ARG A 121 1.33 -17.46 9.96
N GLU A 122 1.18 -18.66 10.50
CA GLU A 122 0.17 -19.60 10.03
C GLU A 122 -1.25 -19.09 10.31
N ALA A 123 -1.50 -18.50 11.48
CA ALA A 123 -2.78 -17.88 11.79
C ALA A 123 -3.11 -16.69 10.87
N VAL A 124 -2.11 -15.84 10.55
CA VAL A 124 -2.25 -14.75 9.57
C VAL A 124 -2.61 -15.31 8.20
N ARG A 125 -1.90 -16.34 7.72
CA ARG A 125 -2.18 -16.99 6.44
C ARG A 125 -3.62 -17.51 6.39
N ILE A 126 -4.08 -18.21 7.42
CA ILE A 126 -5.46 -18.72 7.52
C ILE A 126 -6.47 -17.58 7.51
N ALA A 127 -6.21 -16.49 8.25
CA ALA A 127 -7.09 -15.33 8.30
C ALA A 127 -7.18 -14.61 6.95
N GLU A 128 -6.07 -14.50 6.22
CA GLU A 128 -6.03 -13.93 4.86
C GLU A 128 -6.76 -14.84 3.86
N GLU A 129 -6.60 -16.16 3.94
CA GLU A 129 -7.31 -17.12 3.09
C GLU A 129 -8.83 -17.12 3.33
N GLN A 130 -9.26 -16.85 4.57
CA GLN A 130 -10.66 -16.75 4.94
C GLN A 130 -11.24 -15.33 4.73
N ALA A 131 -10.42 -14.35 4.34
CA ALA A 131 -10.89 -13.01 4.06
C ALA A 131 -11.82 -13.02 2.83
N VAL A 132 -13.11 -12.79 3.07
CA VAL A 132 -14.10 -12.72 2.00
C VAL A 132 -13.85 -11.43 1.20
N HIS A 133 -13.25 -11.56 0.02
CA HIS A 133 -13.12 -10.48 -0.93
C HIS A 133 -14.39 -10.34 -1.76
N LEU A 134 -14.89 -9.11 -1.94
CA LEU A 134 -16.08 -8.83 -2.75
C LEU A 134 -15.68 -8.08 -4.01
N CYS A 135 -16.21 -8.52 -5.15
CA CYS A 135 -16.02 -7.87 -6.42
C CYS A 135 -16.59 -6.45 -6.36
N GLN A 136 -15.77 -5.44 -6.64
CA GLN A 136 -16.19 -4.03 -6.57
C GLN A 136 -17.27 -3.67 -7.59
N ARG A 137 -17.48 -4.49 -8.63
CA ARG A 137 -18.46 -4.23 -9.69
C ARG A 137 -19.79 -4.93 -9.45
N CYS A 138 -19.79 -6.21 -9.11
CA CYS A 138 -21.01 -7.01 -8.99
C CYS A 138 -21.31 -7.48 -7.55
N GLY A 139 -20.40 -7.26 -6.60
CA GLY A 139 -20.58 -7.63 -5.20
C GLY A 139 -20.43 -9.12 -4.89
N THR A 140 -20.16 -9.97 -5.89
CA THR A 140 -19.95 -11.41 -5.70
C THR A 140 -18.66 -11.67 -4.90
N GLN A 141 -18.66 -12.74 -4.11
CA GLN A 141 -17.44 -13.23 -3.45
C GLN A 141 -16.40 -13.62 -4.50
N VAL A 142 -15.15 -13.26 -4.22
CA VAL A 142 -14.01 -13.42 -5.11
C VAL A 142 -13.07 -14.43 -4.45
N ALA A 143 -12.71 -15.48 -5.17
CA ALA A 143 -11.75 -16.45 -4.65
C ALA A 143 -10.35 -15.82 -4.54
N THR A 144 -9.48 -16.41 -3.71
CA THR A 144 -8.16 -15.83 -3.38
C THR A 144 -7.27 -15.62 -4.63
N ASP A 145 -7.34 -16.53 -5.60
CA ASP A 145 -6.62 -16.45 -6.87
C ASP A 145 -7.18 -15.37 -7.80
N GLU A 146 -8.52 -15.24 -7.89
CA GLU A 146 -9.21 -14.15 -8.60
C GLU A 146 -8.84 -12.79 -8.01
N PHE A 147 -8.81 -12.68 -6.67
CA PHE A 147 -8.38 -11.48 -5.95
C PHE A 147 -6.91 -11.15 -6.29
N ALA A 148 -6.00 -12.12 -6.16
CA ALA A 148 -4.59 -11.90 -6.44
C ALA A 148 -4.32 -11.52 -7.91
N ARG A 149 -5.11 -12.03 -8.85
CA ARG A 149 -5.02 -11.70 -10.28
C ARG A 149 -5.59 -10.31 -10.57
N SER A 150 -6.78 -10.01 -10.07
CA SER A 150 -7.43 -8.71 -10.27
C SER A 150 -6.64 -7.58 -9.62
N GLN A 151 -6.09 -7.81 -8.43
CA GLN A 151 -5.22 -6.85 -7.74
C GLN A 151 -3.92 -6.58 -8.51
N ARG A 152 -3.29 -7.62 -9.09
CA ARG A 152 -2.09 -7.44 -9.93
C ARG A 152 -2.36 -6.69 -11.24
N ALA A 153 -3.49 -6.95 -11.89
CA ALA A 153 -3.80 -6.37 -13.19
C ALA A 153 -4.39 -4.96 -13.11
N PHE A 154 -5.19 -4.70 -12.07
CA PHE A 154 -6.04 -3.50 -11.97
C PHE A 154 -5.95 -2.78 -10.63
N GLN A 155 -5.25 -3.31 -9.62
CA GLN A 155 -5.27 -2.83 -8.22
C GLN A 155 -6.70 -2.66 -7.68
N ARG A 156 -7.61 -3.49 -8.16
CA ARG A 156 -9.02 -3.53 -7.80
C ARG A 156 -9.47 -4.98 -7.73
N VAL A 157 -10.42 -5.24 -6.83
CA VAL A 157 -11.00 -6.57 -6.64
C VAL A 157 -12.10 -6.80 -7.67
N TYR A 158 -11.87 -7.75 -8.58
CA TYR A 158 -12.84 -8.20 -9.57
C TYR A 158 -12.93 -9.73 -9.56
N CYS A 159 -14.15 -10.26 -9.67
CA CYS A 159 -14.36 -11.66 -10.04
C CYS A 159 -14.00 -11.87 -11.52
N ASP A 160 -13.89 -13.12 -11.94
CA ASP A 160 -13.46 -13.52 -13.29
C ASP A 160 -14.29 -12.90 -14.40
N ASN A 161 -15.62 -12.92 -14.29
CA ASN A 161 -16.47 -12.32 -15.31
C ASN A 161 -16.25 -10.80 -15.43
N CYS A 162 -16.15 -10.10 -14.31
CA CYS A 162 -15.89 -8.65 -14.32
C CYS A 162 -14.47 -8.32 -14.80
N PHE A 163 -13.50 -9.18 -14.46
CA PHE A 163 -12.12 -9.08 -14.93
C PHE A 163 -12.05 -9.21 -16.45
N ASP A 164 -12.65 -10.26 -17.02
CA ASP A 164 -12.64 -10.53 -18.45
C ASP A 164 -13.33 -9.42 -19.24
N GLU A 165 -14.49 -8.96 -18.78
CA GLU A 165 -15.17 -7.82 -19.40
C GLU A 165 -14.29 -6.57 -19.40
N LYS A 166 -13.65 -6.23 -18.27
CA LYS A 166 -12.74 -5.06 -18.19
C LYS A 166 -11.49 -5.24 -19.04
N PHE A 167 -10.97 -6.45 -19.12
CA PHE A 167 -9.81 -6.78 -19.94
C PHE A 167 -10.13 -6.66 -21.43
N VAL A 168 -11.29 -7.17 -21.86
CA VAL A 168 -11.79 -7.05 -23.25
C VAL A 168 -12.08 -5.59 -23.60
N GLU A 169 -12.76 -4.84 -22.74
CA GLU A 169 -12.99 -3.39 -22.93
C GLU A 169 -11.66 -2.65 -23.15
N ARG A 170 -10.66 -2.90 -22.29
CA ARG A 170 -9.32 -2.31 -22.40
C ARG A 170 -8.63 -2.69 -23.70
N ARG A 171 -8.65 -3.98 -24.07
CA ARG A 171 -8.07 -4.47 -25.32
C ARG A 171 -8.73 -3.84 -26.55
N ASN A 172 -10.05 -3.73 -26.55
CA ASN A 172 -10.80 -3.11 -27.64
C ASN A 172 -10.49 -1.61 -27.77
N PHE A 173 -10.39 -0.91 -26.63
CA PHE A 173 -9.96 0.49 -26.62
C PHE A 173 -8.55 0.65 -27.20
N ASP A 174 -7.61 -0.20 -26.76
CA ASP A 174 -6.24 -0.19 -27.25
C ASP A 174 -6.15 -0.45 -28.76
N ILE A 175 -6.92 -1.41 -29.28
CA ILE A 175 -7.01 -1.68 -30.73
C ILE A 175 -7.56 -0.46 -31.47
N LYS A 176 -8.62 0.18 -30.95
CA LYS A 176 -9.20 1.39 -31.54
C LYS A 176 -8.19 2.55 -31.58
N VAL A 177 -7.41 2.72 -30.52
CA VAL A 177 -6.34 3.73 -30.44
C VAL A 177 -5.28 3.50 -31.52
N GLU A 178 -4.82 2.27 -31.72
CA GLU A 178 -3.84 1.97 -32.79
C GLU A 178 -4.44 2.19 -34.19
N LEU A 179 -5.69 1.78 -34.44
CA LEU A 179 -6.35 1.98 -35.74
C LEU A 179 -6.54 3.47 -36.08
N ASN A 180 -6.63 4.35 -35.08
CA ASN A 180 -6.78 5.79 -35.29
C ASN A 180 -5.46 6.50 -35.65
N LYS A 181 -4.29 5.85 -35.47
CA LYS A 181 -2.97 6.42 -35.80
C LYS A 181 -2.73 6.42 -37.31
N THR A 182 -3.37 7.36 -37.99
CA THR A 182 -3.39 7.43 -39.46
C THR A 182 -2.52 8.53 -40.03
N ILE A 183 -2.04 9.46 -39.19
CA ILE A 183 -1.28 10.63 -39.63
C ILE A 183 0.20 10.39 -39.38
N ARG A 184 1.02 10.46 -40.44
CA ARG A 184 2.48 10.30 -40.34
C ARG A 184 3.18 11.64 -40.07
N ALA A 185 4.00 11.70 -39.02
CA ALA A 185 4.94 12.78 -38.73
C ALA A 185 6.25 12.63 -39.51
N LYS A 186 7.07 13.69 -39.56
CA LYS A 186 8.32 13.73 -40.35
C LYS A 186 9.37 12.69 -39.93
N ASP A 187 9.41 12.36 -38.65
CA ASP A 187 10.28 11.32 -38.08
C ASP A 187 9.75 9.89 -38.29
N GLY A 188 8.58 9.76 -38.91
CA GLY A 188 7.94 8.47 -39.21
C GLY A 188 6.90 8.03 -38.18
N THR A 189 6.74 8.74 -37.05
CA THR A 189 5.74 8.40 -36.02
C THR A 189 4.31 8.52 -36.56
N LEU A 190 3.46 7.53 -36.28
CA LEU A 190 2.04 7.58 -36.62
C LEU A 190 1.24 8.11 -35.43
N VAL A 191 0.53 9.22 -35.62
CA VAL A 191 -0.24 9.94 -34.60
C VAL A 191 -1.72 10.04 -34.98
N GLN A 192 -2.58 10.42 -34.02
CA GLN A 192 -4.03 10.46 -34.20
C GLN A 192 -4.58 11.80 -34.70
N SER A 193 -3.87 12.91 -34.44
CA SER A 193 -4.35 14.26 -34.73
C SER A 193 -3.28 15.18 -35.33
N ARG A 194 -3.75 16.26 -35.95
CA ARG A 194 -2.85 17.32 -36.49
C ARG A 194 -2.06 18.03 -35.39
N GLY A 195 -2.63 18.18 -34.19
CA GLY A 195 -1.97 18.80 -33.04
C GLY A 195 -0.80 17.95 -32.55
N GLU A 196 -1.03 16.66 -32.33
CA GLU A 196 0.02 15.70 -31.98
C GLU A 196 1.11 15.63 -33.04
N ARG A 197 0.76 15.67 -34.33
CA ARG A 197 1.78 15.70 -35.40
C ARG A 197 2.70 16.90 -35.25
N ARG A 198 2.15 18.08 -34.94
CA ARG A 198 2.94 19.30 -34.78
C ARG A 198 3.83 19.24 -33.54
N ILE A 199 3.34 18.65 -32.45
CA ILE A 199 4.13 18.40 -31.24
C ILE A 199 5.29 17.44 -31.56
N ALA A 200 5.01 16.31 -32.19
CA ALA A 200 6.00 15.31 -32.61
C ALA A 200 7.08 15.92 -33.50
N GLU A 201 6.68 16.66 -34.54
CA GLU A 201 7.60 17.32 -35.45
C GLU A 201 8.47 18.37 -34.75
N TRP A 202 7.92 19.14 -33.81
CA TRP A 202 8.67 20.12 -33.04
C TRP A 202 9.69 19.45 -32.11
N LEU A 203 9.29 18.39 -31.38
CA LEU A 203 10.19 17.65 -30.49
C LEU A 203 11.37 17.06 -31.28
N SER A 204 11.09 16.42 -32.41
CA SER A 204 12.12 15.86 -33.29
C SER A 204 13.03 16.93 -33.89
N ALA A 205 12.49 18.08 -34.32
CA ALA A 205 13.30 19.17 -34.85
C ALA A 205 14.24 19.79 -33.81
N ASN A 206 13.86 19.74 -32.52
CA ASN A 206 14.68 20.23 -31.41
C ASN A 206 15.55 19.14 -30.76
N GLY A 207 15.62 17.95 -31.37
CA GLY A 207 16.43 16.84 -30.86
C GLY A 207 15.94 16.27 -29.53
N VAL A 208 14.67 16.51 -29.15
CA VAL A 208 14.10 16.02 -27.90
C VAL A 208 13.56 14.61 -28.12
N ALA A 209 14.20 13.62 -27.48
CA ALA A 209 13.72 12.25 -27.49
C ALA A 209 12.36 12.14 -26.77
N TYR A 210 11.40 11.51 -27.43
CA TYR A 210 10.06 11.31 -26.87
C TYR A 210 9.56 9.88 -27.13
N ARG A 211 8.55 9.49 -26.37
CA ARG A 211 7.78 8.27 -26.57
C ARG A 211 6.32 8.67 -26.76
N TYR A 212 5.78 8.36 -27.93
CA TYR A 212 4.39 8.65 -28.28
C TYR A 212 3.48 7.53 -27.82
N ASP A 213 2.41 7.89 -27.12
CA ASP A 213 1.30 7.01 -26.80
C ASP A 213 1.75 5.67 -26.14
N GLU A 214 2.83 5.75 -25.37
CA GLU A 214 3.46 4.60 -24.73
C GLU A 214 2.67 4.22 -23.48
N ARG A 215 2.29 2.95 -23.39
CA ARG A 215 1.57 2.40 -22.25
C ARG A 215 2.51 2.31 -21.05
N PHE A 216 2.47 3.24 -20.10
CA PHE A 216 3.22 3.08 -18.85
C PHE A 216 2.56 3.59 -17.57
N ARG A 217 2.75 2.74 -16.54
CA ARG A 217 2.52 2.83 -15.08
C ARG A 217 1.07 2.92 -14.62
N ILE A 218 0.72 1.95 -13.76
CA ILE A 218 -0.41 2.05 -12.84
C ILE A 218 -0.04 3.14 -11.85
N ILE A 219 -0.67 4.30 -11.99
CA ILE A 219 -0.55 5.39 -11.02
C ILE A 219 -1.80 5.31 -10.14
N ASP A 220 -1.62 4.90 -8.89
CA ASP A 220 -2.71 4.83 -7.90
C ASP A 220 -3.92 3.99 -8.37
N GLY A 221 -3.66 2.86 -9.03
CA GLY A 221 -4.68 1.98 -9.59
C GLY A 221 -5.26 2.40 -10.95
N TYR A 222 -4.82 3.52 -11.51
CA TYR A 222 -5.25 4.00 -12.82
C TYR A 222 -4.15 3.79 -13.87
N ALA A 223 -4.49 3.12 -14.98
CA ALA A 223 -3.63 3.08 -16.15
C ALA A 223 -3.69 4.45 -16.85
N ILE A 224 -2.59 5.20 -16.83
CA ILE A 224 -2.48 6.45 -17.59
C ILE A 224 -1.78 6.18 -18.91
N ARG A 225 -2.29 6.79 -19.98
CA ARG A 225 -1.69 6.79 -21.32
C ARG A 225 -1.49 8.26 -21.73
N PRO A 226 -0.28 8.82 -21.58
CA PRO A 226 0.01 10.17 -22.04
C PRO A 226 0.12 10.22 -23.56
N ASP A 227 -0.16 11.37 -24.16
CA ASP A 227 0.07 11.56 -25.59
C ASP A 227 1.57 11.51 -25.90
N PHE A 228 2.39 12.19 -25.09
CA PHE A 228 3.86 12.10 -25.16
C PHE A 228 4.50 11.99 -23.78
N TYR A 229 5.57 11.21 -23.70
CA TYR A 229 6.48 11.18 -22.55
C TYR A 229 7.90 11.51 -22.99
N LEU A 230 8.57 12.41 -22.26
CA LEU A 230 9.94 12.83 -22.50
C LEU A 230 10.86 12.19 -21.44
N PRO A 231 11.56 11.08 -21.76
CA PRO A 231 12.32 10.32 -20.76
C PRO A 231 13.46 11.11 -20.12
N GLU A 232 14.12 11.97 -20.89
CA GLU A 232 15.27 12.76 -20.44
C GLU A 232 14.89 13.78 -19.37
N PHE A 233 13.64 14.25 -19.35
CA PHE A 233 13.18 15.30 -18.45
C PHE A 233 12.18 14.82 -17.38
N ASP A 234 11.73 13.55 -17.45
CA ASP A 234 10.57 13.00 -16.72
C ASP A 234 9.34 13.92 -16.84
N VAL A 235 9.02 14.33 -18.08
CA VAL A 235 7.90 15.23 -18.40
C VAL A 235 6.87 14.51 -19.26
N TYR A 236 5.60 14.72 -18.94
CA TYR A 236 4.44 14.22 -19.66
C TYR A 236 3.79 15.37 -20.42
N ILE A 237 3.39 15.16 -21.67
CA ILE A 237 2.67 16.14 -22.49
C ILE A 237 1.30 15.57 -22.86
N GLU A 238 0.28 16.42 -22.74
CA GLU A 238 -1.11 16.12 -23.10
C GLU A 238 -1.65 17.18 -24.06
N TYR A 239 -2.27 16.74 -25.15
CA TYR A 239 -2.95 17.58 -26.13
C TYR A 239 -4.47 17.46 -25.98
N TRP A 240 -5.09 18.52 -25.44
CA TRP A 240 -6.51 18.60 -25.15
C TRP A 240 -7.29 19.08 -26.39
N GLY A 241 -7.64 18.14 -27.27
CA GLY A 241 -8.21 18.41 -28.60
C GLY A 241 -9.72 18.69 -28.68
N MET A 242 -10.46 18.65 -27.56
CA MET A 242 -11.93 18.84 -27.55
C MET A 242 -12.38 19.74 -26.38
N ASP A 243 -13.49 20.47 -26.56
CA ASP A 243 -14.01 21.45 -25.57
C ASP A 243 -15.37 21.04 -24.95
N THR A 244 -15.76 19.77 -25.07
CA THR A 244 -17.03 19.28 -24.52
C THR A 244 -16.99 19.12 -23.00
N ALA A 245 -18.15 19.21 -22.33
CA ALA A 245 -18.24 19.12 -20.87
C ALA A 245 -17.71 17.78 -20.32
N ASP A 246 -18.05 16.66 -20.96
CA ASP A 246 -17.57 15.33 -20.58
C ASP A 246 -16.04 15.21 -20.75
N TYR A 247 -15.48 15.87 -21.77
CA TYR A 247 -14.03 15.90 -21.99
C TYR A 247 -13.29 16.70 -20.92
N LYS A 248 -13.87 17.83 -20.46
CA LYS A 248 -13.33 18.62 -19.34
C LYS A 248 -13.28 17.84 -18.04
N ILE A 249 -14.29 17.01 -17.76
CA ILE A 249 -14.29 16.13 -16.58
C ILE A 249 -13.13 15.13 -16.65
N GLY A 250 -12.91 14.50 -17.81
CA GLY A 250 -11.79 13.59 -18.02
C GLY A 250 -10.42 14.26 -17.87
N MET A 251 -10.26 15.43 -18.48
CA MET A 251 -9.07 16.26 -18.38
C MET A 251 -8.72 16.62 -16.92
N LEU A 252 -9.69 17.14 -16.16
CA LEU A 252 -9.48 17.53 -14.75
C LEU A 252 -9.07 16.34 -13.88
N LYS A 253 -9.67 15.15 -14.09
CA LYS A 253 -9.27 13.93 -13.39
C LYS A 253 -7.82 13.56 -13.69
N LYS A 254 -7.41 13.61 -14.97
CA LYS A 254 -6.04 13.27 -15.39
C LYS A 254 -5.02 14.28 -14.83
N GLN A 255 -5.33 15.57 -14.86
CA GLN A 255 -4.50 16.62 -14.25
C GLN A 255 -4.34 16.43 -12.73
N THR A 256 -5.43 16.14 -12.02
CA THR A 256 -5.40 15.88 -10.57
C THR A 256 -4.51 14.68 -10.24
N LEU A 257 -4.57 13.62 -11.05
CA LEU A 257 -3.78 12.41 -10.87
C LEU A 257 -2.27 12.66 -11.09
N TYR A 258 -1.89 13.45 -12.10
CA TYR A 258 -0.50 13.86 -12.28
C TYR A 258 0.00 14.71 -11.09
N GLN A 259 -0.83 15.61 -10.57
CA GLN A 259 -0.50 16.46 -9.43
C GLN A 259 -0.33 15.67 -8.13
N SER A 260 -1.28 14.77 -7.80
CA SER A 260 -1.21 13.97 -6.58
C SER A 260 0.01 13.04 -6.53
N THR A 261 0.55 12.70 -7.70
CA THR A 261 1.70 11.79 -7.84
C THR A 261 3.01 12.50 -8.11
N GLY A 262 3.03 13.84 -8.05
CA GLY A 262 4.24 14.65 -8.20
C GLY A 262 4.86 14.60 -9.60
N LYS A 263 4.07 14.27 -10.63
CA LYS A 263 4.55 14.15 -12.01
C LYS A 263 4.46 15.49 -12.75
N LYS A 264 5.48 15.78 -13.58
CA LYS A 264 5.56 17.03 -14.36
C LYS A 264 4.68 16.92 -15.61
N LEU A 265 3.67 17.78 -15.70
CA LEU A 265 2.70 17.77 -16.78
C LEU A 265 2.74 19.08 -17.59
N VAL A 266 2.83 18.96 -18.91
CA VAL A 266 2.64 20.04 -19.89
C VAL A 266 1.31 19.81 -20.59
N SER A 267 0.33 20.65 -20.28
CA SER A 267 -0.99 20.65 -20.93
C SER A 267 -0.99 21.60 -22.12
N ILE A 268 -1.41 21.15 -23.31
CA ILE A 268 -1.57 21.95 -24.52
C ILE A 268 -3.04 21.90 -24.92
N PHE A 269 -3.68 23.05 -25.10
CA PHE A 269 -5.10 23.11 -25.42
C PHE A 269 -5.34 23.35 -26.91
N PHE A 270 -6.47 22.90 -27.45
CA PHE A 270 -6.84 23.10 -28.87
C PHE A 270 -6.79 24.59 -29.28
N GLN A 271 -7.16 25.52 -28.39
CA GLN A 271 -7.10 26.96 -28.65
C GLN A 271 -5.66 27.47 -28.85
N GLU A 272 -4.66 26.72 -28.39
CA GLU A 272 -3.24 27.01 -28.54
C GLU A 272 -2.65 26.44 -29.85
N PHE A 273 -3.46 25.79 -30.72
CA PHE A 273 -3.00 25.06 -31.90
C PHE A 273 -2.02 25.85 -32.80
N GLU A 274 -2.36 27.09 -33.15
CA GLU A 274 -1.52 27.92 -34.03
C GLU A 274 -0.18 28.33 -33.38
N ARG A 275 -0.11 28.31 -32.05
CA ARG A 275 1.06 28.71 -31.25
C ARG A 275 1.64 27.53 -30.47
N ILE A 276 1.39 26.30 -30.91
CA ILE A 276 1.85 25.07 -30.21
C ILE A 276 3.35 25.11 -29.93
N GLU A 277 4.13 25.57 -30.90
CA GLU A 277 5.61 25.60 -30.82
C GLU A 277 6.09 26.59 -29.75
N GLU A 278 5.52 27.79 -29.72
CA GLU A 278 5.81 28.82 -28.70
C GLU A 278 5.41 28.34 -27.29
N VAL A 279 4.25 27.68 -27.20
CA VAL A 279 3.71 27.17 -25.93
C VAL A 279 4.55 26.01 -25.40
N LEU A 280 4.96 25.09 -26.27
CA LEU A 280 5.86 23.98 -25.95
C LEU A 280 7.19 24.49 -25.42
N ASP A 281 7.86 25.38 -26.17
CA ASP A 281 9.15 25.94 -25.79
C ASP A 281 9.08 26.60 -24.41
N ARG A 282 8.08 27.48 -24.20
CA ARG A 282 7.88 28.17 -22.92
C ARG A 282 7.59 27.20 -21.76
N LYS A 283 6.67 26.24 -21.94
CA LYS A 283 6.26 25.32 -20.87
C LYS A 283 7.38 24.34 -20.52
N LEU A 284 8.11 23.83 -21.51
CA LEU A 284 9.25 22.93 -21.28
C LEU A 284 10.40 23.64 -20.55
N ARG A 285 10.75 24.88 -20.93
CA ARG A 285 11.74 25.70 -20.19
C ARG A 285 11.37 25.97 -18.72
N THR A 286 10.08 25.92 -18.40
CA THR A 286 9.58 26.13 -17.03
C THR A 286 9.59 24.82 -16.23
N CYS A 287 9.39 23.67 -16.89
CA CYS A 287 9.33 22.34 -16.27
C CYS A 287 10.71 21.65 -16.12
N SER A 288 11.66 22.00 -16.96
CA SER A 288 13.05 21.54 -16.94
C SER A 288 14.00 22.75 -16.98
N ALA A 289 15.15 22.65 -16.33
CA ALA A 289 16.24 23.63 -16.46
C ALA A 289 16.85 23.56 -17.87
N TRP A 290 16.04 23.88 -18.88
CA TRP A 290 16.39 23.84 -20.29
C TRP A 290 17.25 25.07 -20.59
N GLY A 291 18.57 24.91 -20.44
CA GLY A 291 19.57 25.87 -20.88
C GLY A 291 19.70 25.82 -22.39
N GLY A 292 18.81 26.51 -23.10
CA GLY A 292 18.82 26.54 -24.56
C GLY A 292 20.17 27.04 -25.09
N GLN A 293 20.93 26.16 -25.74
CA GLN A 293 21.89 26.56 -26.76
C GLN A 293 21.14 26.62 -28.09
N VAL A 294 20.61 27.79 -28.42
CA VAL A 294 20.33 28.12 -29.82
C VAL A 294 21.61 28.76 -30.33
N ALA A 295 22.31 28.03 -31.19
CA ALA A 295 23.40 28.55 -31.99
C ALA A 295 22.86 29.67 -32.89
N SER A 296 23.55 30.81 -32.85
CA SER A 296 23.55 31.86 -33.88
C SER A 296 24.07 31.35 -35.20
#